data_AF-A0AAV9G919-F1
#
_entry.id   AF-A0AAV9G919-F1
#
_cell.length_a   1.000
_cell.length_b   1.000
_cell.length_c   1.000
_cell.angle_alpha   90.00
_cell.angle_beta   90.00
_cell.angle_gamma   90.00
#
_symmetry.space_group_name_H-M   'P 1'
#
loop_
_entity.id
_entity.type
_entity.pdbx_description
1 polymer ?
#
loop_
_entity_poly.entity_id
_entity_poly.type
_entity_poly.pdbx_seq_one_letter_code
_entity_poly.pdbx_strand_id
1 'polypeptide(L)'
;MAPHQRAASDAAQGSLGPPSAEDPGHSRPVQDPPGDEASLAAQKEPEDALPAIHNLPPPPSLRSPAEVTRDRLLAIASQITGGTDRAGWPGIPTHMMRQWYEDVVEEKWKLSRQLQRLEEEHKQTKAALRREIAQLQQANMRIKWEKDETLRLAKAHSQRLEKDQDERIRTLEAMKAERGKKPVEFMMTHSAAKAIINETKTFASSASASSASNDDVKAWFSRQTQDWYDWAKDFSHRDPARIEALLPSERREFLAAISPFVALEEGELPKEICGKGKMSYVLLQALLADFVCKEAFKSPFWVLDAMQPSVAGSTGGATAKDGLADLYGELMTEYDRNAHQWRSIMMRIIAVNGMCEMKNLKGESAESRPYAAARRTYSEGLTRRFLKGPARFLLSLENPSQHSNCSKRLGESIEKMLQFSAGLWSRRSFINSLSLEHFQTANQGRFSSDMKNAELYQSDELEQPSTCEGAQIIMVVLPAVIACRTEQGQNCPAVWRPWMKAQLLVPQSESYR
;
A
#
# COMPACT_ATOMS: atom_id res chain seq x y z
N MET A 1 56.92 6.08 -68.79
CA MET A 1 55.96 6.82 -69.62
C MET A 1 54.89 7.38 -68.71
N ALA A 2 54.90 8.71 -68.50
CA ALA A 2 53.77 9.46 -67.95
C ALA A 2 52.75 9.72 -69.10
N PRO A 3 51.51 10.21 -68.85
CA PRO A 3 51.31 11.60 -68.41
C PRO A 3 50.12 11.90 -67.48
N HIS A 4 50.19 13.14 -66.95
CA HIS A 4 49.20 13.96 -66.26
C HIS A 4 47.85 14.19 -66.97
N GLN A 5 46.80 14.53 -66.19
CA GLN A 5 45.83 15.64 -66.39
C GLN A 5 44.93 15.76 -65.12
N ARG A 6 44.91 16.88 -64.38
CA ARG A 6 44.20 18.19 -64.51
C ARG A 6 42.77 18.28 -63.91
N ALA A 7 42.72 19.00 -62.78
CA ALA A 7 41.77 20.00 -62.26
C ALA A 7 40.34 20.22 -62.84
N ALA A 8 39.38 20.36 -61.93
CA ALA A 8 38.30 21.38 -61.81
C ALA A 8 37.78 21.31 -60.35
N SER A 9 37.84 22.30 -59.46
CA SER A 9 37.25 23.66 -59.45
C SER A 9 35.75 23.66 -59.64
N ASP A 10 34.98 23.69 -58.54
CA ASP A 10 33.85 24.63 -58.43
C ASP A 10 33.53 24.98 -56.98
N ALA A 11 33.29 26.27 -56.80
CA ALA A 11 33.10 26.97 -55.54
C ALA A 11 31.61 27.13 -55.23
N ALA A 12 31.22 26.94 -53.97
CA ALA A 12 29.98 27.47 -53.43
C ALA A 12 30.28 28.11 -52.07
N GLN A 13 30.37 29.45 -52.09
CA GLN A 13 30.46 30.30 -50.92
C GLN A 13 29.06 30.43 -50.30
N GLY A 14 28.88 29.87 -49.10
CA GLY A 14 27.72 30.12 -48.24
C GLY A 14 28.09 31.12 -47.15
N SER A 15 27.52 32.32 -47.26
CA SER A 15 27.67 33.46 -46.36
C SER A 15 27.10 33.16 -44.97
N LEU A 16 27.92 33.27 -43.91
CA LEU A 16 27.50 33.26 -42.51
C LEU A 16 27.26 34.70 -42.06
N GLY A 17 25.99 35.05 -41.84
CA GLY A 17 25.59 36.27 -41.13
C GLY A 17 25.66 36.07 -39.61
N PRO A 18 26.03 37.09 -38.82
CA PRO A 18 26.13 36.98 -37.37
C PRO A 18 24.75 37.08 -36.69
N PRO A 19 24.51 36.37 -35.58
CA PRO A 19 23.27 36.51 -34.83
C PRO A 19 23.28 37.77 -33.96
N SER A 20 22.18 38.52 -34.07
CA SER A 20 21.85 39.70 -33.27
C SER A 20 21.76 39.40 -31.78
N ALA A 21 22.25 40.36 -31.00
CA ALA A 21 22.08 40.43 -29.56
C ALA A 21 20.60 40.64 -29.20
N GLU A 22 20.06 39.74 -28.37
CA GLU A 22 18.78 39.94 -27.69
C GLU A 22 18.99 40.43 -26.26
N ASP A 23 18.10 41.37 -25.94
CA ASP A 23 18.02 42.29 -24.82
C ASP A 23 17.32 41.62 -23.61
N PRO A 24 17.85 41.67 -22.37
CA PRO A 24 17.15 41.16 -21.21
C PRO A 24 16.54 42.32 -20.42
N GLY A 25 15.30 42.68 -20.77
CA GLY A 25 14.51 43.63 -19.99
C GLY A 25 13.08 43.15 -19.88
N HIS A 26 12.71 42.54 -18.74
CA HIS A 26 11.42 42.74 -18.06
C HIS A 26 11.32 41.86 -16.80
N SER A 27 11.68 42.47 -15.67
CA SER A 27 11.28 42.01 -14.34
C SER A 27 9.79 42.21 -14.16
N ARG A 28 9.02 41.13 -14.01
CA ARG A 28 7.65 41.17 -13.47
C ARG A 28 7.70 40.98 -11.94
N PRO A 29 6.95 41.76 -11.16
CA PRO A 29 6.87 41.58 -9.72
C PRO A 29 6.03 40.34 -9.38
N VAL A 30 6.53 39.59 -8.41
CA VAL A 30 5.82 38.51 -7.71
C VAL A 30 4.68 39.14 -6.92
N GLN A 31 3.44 38.77 -7.23
CA GLN A 31 2.28 39.06 -6.40
C GLN A 31 2.21 38.00 -5.30
N ASP A 32 2.20 38.45 -4.05
CA ASP A 32 1.91 37.64 -2.88
C ASP A 32 0.47 37.10 -2.93
N PRO A 33 0.21 35.85 -2.51
CA PRO A 33 -1.15 35.37 -2.29
C PRO A 33 -1.74 35.99 -1.01
N PRO A 34 -3.05 36.30 -0.99
CA PRO A 34 -3.72 36.77 0.21
C PRO A 34 -3.80 35.64 1.25
N GLY A 35 -3.44 35.95 2.50
CA GLY A 35 -3.61 35.08 3.64
C GLY A 35 -5.09 34.98 4.01
N ASP A 36 -5.63 33.77 3.91
CA ASP A 36 -6.94 33.43 4.48
C ASP A 36 -6.76 33.12 5.98
N GLU A 37 -6.92 34.16 6.81
CA GLU A 37 -7.20 34.01 8.24
C GLU A 37 -8.64 33.52 8.44
N ALA A 38 -8.84 32.21 8.38
CA ALA A 38 -10.08 31.58 8.82
C ALA A 38 -10.16 31.59 10.36
N SER A 39 -10.88 32.57 10.88
CA SER A 39 -11.31 32.67 12.27
C SER A 39 -12.14 31.46 12.70
N LEU A 40 -11.58 30.59 13.55
CA LEU A 40 -12.32 29.59 14.30
C LEU A 40 -13.04 30.27 15.48
N ALA A 41 -14.29 30.69 15.23
CA ALA A 41 -15.21 31.11 16.28
C ALA A 41 -15.77 29.87 16.99
N ALA A 42 -15.53 29.80 18.30
CA ALA A 42 -16.06 28.80 19.21
C ALA A 42 -17.60 28.77 19.17
N GLN A 43 -18.16 27.63 18.76
CA GLN A 43 -19.56 27.31 19.00
C GLN A 43 -19.73 26.87 20.45
N LYS A 44 -20.39 27.73 21.22
CA LYS A 44 -20.85 27.48 22.58
C LYS A 44 -22.15 26.67 22.49
N GLU A 45 -22.13 25.42 22.92
CA GLU A 45 -23.35 24.61 23.05
C GLU A 45 -24.28 25.24 24.12
N PRO A 46 -25.61 25.25 23.89
CA PRO A 46 -26.56 25.72 24.88
C PRO A 46 -26.88 24.62 25.90
N GLU A 47 -26.56 24.90 27.16
CA GLU A 47 -27.05 24.16 28.33
C GLU A 47 -28.58 24.26 28.45
N ASP A 48 -29.20 23.11 28.73
CA ASP A 48 -30.39 22.91 29.55
C ASP A 48 -31.53 23.94 29.48
N ALA A 49 -32.41 23.77 28.48
CA ALA A 49 -33.79 24.23 28.56
C ALA A 49 -34.72 23.02 28.72
N LEU A 50 -35.01 22.64 29.97
CA LEU A 50 -36.14 21.76 30.29
C LEU A 50 -37.45 22.51 29.97
N PRO A 51 -38.36 21.96 29.16
CA PRO A 51 -39.67 22.59 28.96
C PRO A 51 -40.50 22.46 30.23
N ALA A 52 -40.94 23.62 30.74
CA ALA A 52 -41.93 23.71 31.81
C ALA A 52 -43.24 23.04 31.37
N ILE A 53 -43.52 21.85 31.90
CA ILE A 53 -44.83 21.21 31.81
C ILE A 53 -45.75 21.88 32.85
N HIS A 54 -46.21 23.09 32.54
CA HIS A 54 -47.39 23.67 33.17
C HIS A 54 -48.47 23.81 32.09
N ASN A 55 -49.71 23.46 32.46
CA ASN A 55 -50.96 23.50 31.68
C ASN A 55 -51.40 22.16 31.07
N LEU A 56 -51.70 21.19 31.94
CA LEU A 56 -52.78 20.25 31.64
C LEU A 56 -54.12 20.91 32.02
N PRO A 57 -55.15 20.86 31.14
CA PRO A 57 -56.48 21.36 31.47
C PRO A 57 -57.10 20.54 32.62
N PRO A 58 -57.91 21.16 33.50
CA PRO A 58 -58.60 20.41 34.54
C PRO A 58 -59.50 19.35 33.89
N PRO A 59 -59.55 18.12 34.45
CA PRO A 59 -60.41 17.08 33.92
C PRO A 59 -61.88 17.52 33.95
N PRO A 60 -62.70 17.12 32.98
CA PRO A 60 -64.12 17.42 32.96
C PRO A 60 -64.75 16.92 34.26
N SER A 61 -65.57 17.77 34.89
CA SER A 61 -66.27 17.50 36.15
C SER A 61 -67.21 16.31 35.98
N LEU A 62 -66.70 15.12 36.29
CA LEU A 62 -67.48 13.91 36.44
C LEU A 62 -68.45 14.13 37.61
N ARG A 63 -69.76 14.21 37.31
CA ARG A 63 -70.82 14.24 38.32
C ARG A 63 -70.59 13.10 39.30
N SER A 64 -70.62 13.40 40.60
CA SER A 64 -70.32 12.38 41.59
C SER A 64 -71.41 11.29 41.53
N PRO A 65 -71.08 10.02 41.80
CA PRO A 65 -72.08 8.95 41.90
C PRO A 65 -73.21 9.27 42.89
N ALA A 66 -72.93 10.10 43.90
CA ALA A 66 -73.92 10.61 44.84
C ALA A 66 -74.93 11.57 44.20
N GLU A 67 -74.51 12.41 43.26
CA GLU A 67 -75.41 13.31 42.50
C GLU A 67 -76.31 12.52 41.55
N VAL A 68 -75.76 11.51 40.86
CA VAL A 68 -76.55 10.64 39.97
C VAL A 68 -77.57 9.81 40.76
N THR A 69 -77.18 9.33 41.95
CA THR A 69 -78.07 8.57 42.84
C THR A 69 -79.15 9.46 43.45
N ARG A 70 -78.79 10.70 43.84
CA ARG A 70 -79.73 11.71 44.33
C ARG A 70 -80.75 12.09 43.26
N ASP A 71 -80.31 12.32 42.02
CA ASP A 71 -81.20 12.67 40.91
C ASP A 71 -82.14 11.51 40.56
N ARG A 72 -81.67 10.26 40.62
CA ARG A 72 -82.53 9.07 40.46
C ARG A 72 -83.53 8.92 41.59
N LEU A 73 -83.12 9.10 42.84
CA LEU A 73 -84.02 9.02 44.00
C LEU A 73 -85.05 10.16 43.99
N LEU A 74 -84.67 11.36 43.57
CA LEU A 74 -85.59 12.49 43.39
C LEU A 74 -86.56 12.28 42.21
N ALA A 75 -86.11 11.63 41.13
CA ALA A 75 -86.99 11.28 40.01
C ALA A 75 -87.98 10.16 40.37
N ILE A 76 -87.57 9.17 41.16
CA ILE A 76 -88.46 8.12 41.68
C ILE A 76 -89.44 8.72 42.70
N ALA A 77 -88.95 9.58 43.60
CA ALA A 77 -89.81 10.29 44.55
C ALA A 77 -90.83 11.19 43.83
N SER A 78 -90.44 11.90 42.76
CA SER A 78 -91.36 12.76 42.00
C SER A 78 -92.38 11.98 41.16
N GLN A 79 -92.06 10.77 40.67
CA GLN A 79 -93.03 9.86 40.05
C GLN A 79 -94.05 9.33 41.07
N ILE A 80 -93.60 9.09 42.31
CA ILE A 80 -94.45 8.60 43.41
C ILE A 80 -95.31 9.73 44.00
N THR A 81 -94.78 10.95 44.04
CA THR A 81 -95.48 12.14 44.57
C THR A 81 -96.07 13.02 43.48
N GLY A 82 -96.50 12.43 42.35
CA GLY A 82 -97.25 13.12 41.30
C GLY A 82 -98.28 14.07 41.93
N GLY A 83 -98.03 15.36 41.76
CA GLY A 83 -98.47 16.43 42.65
C GLY A 83 -99.92 16.31 43.08
N THR A 84 -100.14 16.09 44.37
CA THR A 84 -101.43 16.34 45.02
C THR A 84 -101.21 16.76 46.46
N ASP A 85 -101.69 17.96 46.76
CA ASP A 85 -101.82 18.51 48.09
C ASP A 85 -102.62 17.58 49.00
N ARG A 86 -102.19 17.52 50.26
CA ARG A 86 -102.85 16.92 51.44
C ARG A 86 -104.28 16.40 51.18
N ALA A 87 -104.42 15.08 51.05
CA ALA A 87 -105.38 14.26 51.79
C ALA A 87 -105.32 12.82 51.28
N GLY A 88 -105.10 11.88 52.21
CA GLY A 88 -105.48 10.47 52.05
C GLY A 88 -104.77 9.71 50.93
N TRP A 89 -103.60 9.14 51.24
CA TRP A 89 -103.07 8.00 50.48
C TRP A 89 -103.98 6.78 50.76
N PRO A 90 -104.81 6.31 49.81
CA PRO A 90 -105.56 5.09 49.98
C PRO A 90 -104.60 3.90 49.80
N GLY A 91 -104.74 2.89 50.66
CA GLY A 91 -103.90 1.70 50.79
C GLY A 91 -103.05 1.33 49.58
N ILE A 92 -101.76 1.72 49.61
CA ILE A 92 -100.73 1.00 48.86
C ILE A 92 -100.81 -0.43 49.38
N PRO A 93 -101.11 -1.43 48.53
CA PRO A 93 -101.22 -2.80 48.98
C PRO A 93 -99.95 -3.18 49.76
N THR A 94 -100.09 -3.73 50.97
CA THR A 94 -98.96 -4.01 51.87
C THR A 94 -97.85 -4.82 51.20
N HIS A 95 -98.22 -5.64 50.18
CA HIS A 95 -97.27 -6.38 49.37
C HIS A 95 -96.36 -5.48 48.49
N MET A 96 -96.84 -4.36 47.95
CA MET A 96 -96.04 -3.42 47.18
C MET A 96 -95.05 -2.65 48.05
N MET A 97 -95.46 -2.23 49.26
CA MET A 97 -94.55 -1.60 50.23
C MET A 97 -93.46 -2.58 50.69
N ARG A 98 -93.82 -3.86 50.89
CA ARG A 98 -92.83 -4.90 51.20
C ARG A 98 -91.86 -5.12 50.03
N GLN A 99 -92.37 -5.26 48.81
CA GLN A 99 -91.54 -5.46 47.62
C GLN A 99 -90.61 -4.27 47.38
N TRP A 100 -91.10 -3.04 47.50
CA TRP A 100 -90.27 -1.84 47.41
C TRP A 100 -89.18 -1.81 48.49
N TYR A 101 -89.50 -2.21 49.72
CA TYR A 101 -88.50 -2.30 50.79
C TYR A 101 -87.44 -3.36 50.50
N GLU A 102 -87.85 -4.54 50.00
CA GLU A 102 -86.94 -5.61 49.58
C GLU A 102 -86.03 -5.14 48.43
N ASP A 103 -86.57 -4.47 47.41
CA ASP A 103 -85.81 -3.90 46.30
C ASP A 103 -84.82 -2.82 46.77
N VAL A 104 -85.21 -1.95 47.69
CA VAL A 104 -84.33 -0.91 48.26
C VAL A 104 -83.22 -1.53 49.10
N VAL A 105 -83.51 -2.57 49.88
CA VAL A 105 -82.51 -3.30 50.66
C VAL A 105 -81.54 -4.05 49.73
N GLU A 106 -82.04 -4.69 48.67
CA GLU A 106 -81.23 -5.36 47.68
C GLU A 106 -80.33 -4.38 46.91
N GLU A 107 -80.86 -3.25 46.46
CA GLU A 107 -80.09 -2.20 45.79
C GLU A 107 -79.06 -1.56 46.72
N LYS A 108 -79.43 -1.27 47.98
CA LYS A 108 -78.48 -0.78 48.99
C LYS A 108 -77.33 -1.77 49.17
N TRP A 109 -77.64 -3.06 49.25
CA TRP A 109 -76.64 -4.11 49.40
C TRP A 109 -75.76 -4.25 48.15
N LYS A 110 -76.33 -4.14 46.94
CA LYS A 110 -75.58 -4.12 45.67
C LYS A 110 -74.64 -2.91 45.63
N LEU A 111 -75.11 -1.72 46.00
CA LEU A 111 -74.30 -0.50 46.08
C LEU A 111 -73.20 -0.62 47.12
N SER A 112 -73.47 -1.17 48.31
CA SER A 112 -72.44 -1.41 49.33
C SER A 112 -71.36 -2.38 48.82
N ARG A 113 -71.75 -3.44 48.12
CA ARG A 113 -70.79 -4.36 47.48
C ARG A 113 -69.99 -3.69 46.37
N GLN A 114 -70.62 -2.86 45.54
CA GLN A 114 -69.92 -2.10 44.49
C GLN A 114 -68.93 -1.12 45.10
N LEU A 115 -69.32 -0.38 46.14
CA LEU A 115 -68.45 0.56 46.85
C LEU A 115 -67.25 -0.18 47.46
N GLN A 116 -67.47 -1.32 48.13
CA GLN A 116 -66.39 -2.13 48.68
C GLN A 116 -65.42 -2.64 47.60
N ARG A 117 -65.94 -3.04 46.42
CA ARG A 117 -65.08 -3.42 45.28
C ARG A 117 -64.26 -2.25 44.79
N LEU A 118 -64.87 -1.08 44.60
CA LEU A 118 -64.17 0.13 44.16
C LEU A 118 -63.11 0.59 45.17
N GLU A 119 -63.38 0.48 46.47
CA GLU A 119 -62.41 0.79 47.52
C GLU A 119 -61.21 -0.15 47.49
N GLU A 120 -61.44 -1.45 47.31
CA GLU A 120 -60.37 -2.45 47.21
C GLU A 120 -59.58 -2.28 45.90
N GLU A 121 -60.25 -2.03 44.77
CA GLU A 121 -59.60 -1.68 43.50
C GLU A 121 -58.74 -0.42 43.66
N HIS A 122 -59.27 0.65 44.23
CA HIS A 122 -58.52 1.88 44.48
C HIS A 122 -57.31 1.64 45.40
N LYS A 123 -57.45 0.82 46.44
CA LYS A 123 -56.35 0.43 47.33
C LYS A 123 -55.27 -0.37 46.58
N GLN A 124 -55.68 -1.31 45.72
CA GLN A 124 -54.77 -2.08 44.88
C GLN A 124 -54.04 -1.19 43.87
N THR A 125 -54.74 -0.28 43.19
CA THR A 125 -54.16 0.69 42.25
C THR A 125 -53.17 1.61 42.98
N LYS A 126 -53.52 2.12 44.17
CA LYS A 126 -52.61 2.94 44.98
C LYS A 126 -51.36 2.18 45.41
N ALA A 127 -51.49 0.90 45.75
CA ALA A 127 -50.35 0.05 46.09
C ALA A 127 -49.48 -0.29 44.86
N ALA A 128 -50.09 -0.43 43.67
CA ALA A 128 -49.37 -0.62 42.42
C ALA A 128 -48.56 0.64 42.04
N LEU A 129 -49.19 1.82 42.07
CA LEU A 129 -48.53 3.11 41.83
C LEU A 129 -47.34 3.35 42.76
N ARG A 130 -47.47 3.02 44.06
CA ARG A 130 -46.35 3.14 45.00
C ARG A 130 -45.18 2.24 44.66
N ARG A 131 -45.45 1.01 44.20
CA ARG A 131 -44.41 0.07 43.74
C ARG A 131 -43.73 0.60 42.48
N GLU A 132 -44.49 1.12 41.53
CA GLU A 132 -43.98 1.71 40.30
C GLU A 132 -43.11 2.94 40.57
N ILE A 133 -43.55 3.86 41.45
CA ILE A 133 -42.75 5.02 41.86
C ILE A 133 -41.43 4.57 42.50
N ALA A 134 -41.46 3.58 43.39
CA ALA A 134 -40.24 3.06 44.02
C ALA A 134 -39.29 2.42 42.99
N GLN A 135 -39.82 1.68 42.00
CA GLN A 135 -39.03 1.12 40.91
C GLN A 135 -38.40 2.20 40.04
N LEU A 136 -39.15 3.25 39.69
CA LEU A 136 -38.64 4.39 38.92
C LEU A 136 -37.56 5.17 39.69
N GLN A 137 -37.73 5.35 41.00
CA GLN A 137 -36.70 5.97 41.84
C GLN A 137 -35.41 5.14 41.86
N GLN A 138 -35.52 3.81 41.97
CA GLN A 138 -34.36 2.92 41.91
C GLN A 138 -33.69 2.95 40.54
N ALA A 139 -34.47 2.95 39.46
CA ALA A 139 -33.97 3.07 38.09
C ALA A 139 -33.24 4.41 37.86
N ASN A 140 -33.80 5.52 38.35
CA ASN A 140 -33.16 6.84 38.27
C ASN A 140 -31.83 6.90 39.03
N MET A 141 -31.75 6.30 40.22
CA MET A 141 -30.48 6.22 40.95
C MET A 141 -29.44 5.40 40.18
N ARG A 142 -29.85 4.30 39.54
CA ARG A 142 -28.97 3.47 38.72
C ARG A 142 -28.46 4.22 37.49
N ILE A 143 -29.34 4.90 36.75
CA ILE A 143 -28.98 5.70 35.57
C ILE A 143 -27.99 6.81 35.98
N LYS A 144 -28.24 7.48 37.11
CA LYS A 144 -27.34 8.51 37.63
C LYS A 144 -25.95 7.93 37.92
N TRP A 145 -25.89 6.79 38.58
CA TRP A 145 -24.62 6.12 38.88
C TRP A 145 -23.87 5.68 37.60
N GLU A 146 -24.58 5.12 36.61
CA GLU A 146 -23.99 4.73 35.32
C GLU A 146 -23.47 5.96 34.54
N LYS A 147 -24.18 7.10 34.60
CA LYS A 147 -23.73 8.38 34.02
C LYS A 147 -22.46 8.91 34.71
N ASP A 148 -22.40 8.85 36.03
CA ASP A 148 -21.23 9.31 36.79
C ASP A 148 -20.01 8.40 36.52
N GLU A 149 -20.22 7.09 36.41
CA GLU A 149 -19.16 6.13 36.11
C GLU A 149 -18.63 6.27 34.68
N THR A 150 -19.52 6.42 33.69
CA THR A 150 -19.11 6.67 32.30
C THR A 150 -18.33 7.97 32.16
N LEU A 151 -18.75 9.04 32.85
CA LEU A 151 -18.01 10.30 32.87
C LEU A 151 -16.62 10.14 33.51
N ARG A 152 -16.52 9.37 34.60
CA ARG A 152 -15.25 9.05 35.27
C ARG A 152 -14.31 8.30 34.34
N LEU A 153 -14.81 7.29 33.63
CA LEU A 153 -14.03 6.51 32.66
C LEU A 153 -13.59 7.36 31.45
N ALA A 154 -14.48 8.19 30.91
CA ALA A 154 -14.15 9.11 29.82
C ALA A 154 -13.04 10.09 30.23
N LYS A 155 -13.12 10.66 31.44
CA LYS A 155 -12.09 11.55 31.98
C LYS A 155 -10.76 10.83 32.18
N ALA A 156 -10.77 9.60 32.69
CA ALA A 156 -9.57 8.79 32.85
C ALA A 156 -8.93 8.43 31.49
N HIS A 157 -9.74 8.14 30.48
CA HIS A 157 -9.26 7.88 29.12
C HIS A 157 -8.64 9.13 28.48
N SER A 158 -9.28 10.29 28.61
CA SER A 158 -8.74 11.57 28.13
C SER A 158 -7.38 11.87 28.77
N GLN A 159 -7.25 11.67 30.08
CA GLN A 159 -5.98 11.89 30.80
C GLN A 159 -4.87 10.92 30.35
N ARG A 160 -5.21 9.70 29.93
CA ARG A 160 -4.22 8.76 29.35
C ARG A 160 -3.76 9.24 27.99
N LEU A 161 -4.69 9.65 27.12
CA LEU A 161 -4.35 10.20 25.81
C LEU A 161 -3.49 11.45 25.91
N GLU A 162 -3.81 12.37 26.83
CA GLU A 162 -3.00 13.56 27.09
C GLU A 162 -1.58 13.18 27.55
N LYS A 163 -1.45 12.21 28.47
CA LYS A 163 -0.12 11.72 28.90
C LYS A 163 0.66 11.08 27.77
N ASP A 164 0.03 10.25 26.95
CA ASP A 164 0.66 9.59 25.80
C ASP A 164 1.09 10.63 24.75
N GLN A 165 0.27 11.67 24.53
CA GLN A 165 0.62 12.79 23.65
C GLN A 165 1.79 13.60 24.21
N ASP A 166 1.79 13.93 25.49
CA ASP A 166 2.89 14.63 26.16
C ASP A 166 4.18 13.83 26.09
N GLU A 167 4.13 12.51 26.31
CA GLU A 167 5.29 11.63 26.19
C GLU A 167 5.80 11.56 24.75
N ARG A 168 4.88 11.52 23.76
CA ARG A 168 5.22 11.59 22.34
C ARG A 168 5.83 12.93 21.95
N ILE A 169 5.33 14.04 22.49
CA ILE A 169 5.91 15.37 22.29
C ILE A 169 7.32 15.41 22.90
N ARG A 170 7.51 14.95 24.14
CA ARG A 170 8.82 14.91 24.79
C ARG A 170 9.83 14.05 24.03
N THR A 171 9.41 12.89 23.53
CA THR A 171 10.29 12.02 22.72
C THR A 171 10.64 12.65 21.39
N LEU A 172 9.69 13.30 20.70
CA LEU A 172 9.97 14.05 19.48
C LEU A 172 10.87 15.27 19.72
N GLU A 173 10.68 15.99 20.82
CA GLU A 173 11.54 17.09 21.23
C GLU A 173 12.95 16.62 21.59
N ALA A 174 13.08 15.48 22.29
CA ALA A 174 14.36 14.85 22.58
C ALA A 174 15.08 14.41 21.30
N MET A 175 14.36 13.76 20.36
CA MET A 175 14.89 13.41 19.04
C MET A 175 15.30 14.65 18.24
N LYS A 176 14.52 15.73 18.29
CA LYS A 176 14.83 17.00 17.63
C LYS A 176 16.05 17.67 18.26
N ALA A 177 16.19 17.63 19.58
CA ALA A 177 17.35 18.14 20.31
C ALA A 177 18.61 17.30 20.02
N GLU A 178 18.47 15.98 19.88
CA GLU A 178 19.58 15.08 19.50
C GLU A 178 20.01 15.30 18.04
N ARG A 179 19.06 15.46 17.11
CA ARG A 179 19.34 15.89 15.72
C ARG A 179 19.98 17.29 15.68
N GLY A 180 19.52 18.20 16.53
CA GLY A 180 20.09 19.55 16.70
C GLY A 180 21.50 19.59 17.30
N LYS A 181 21.99 18.48 17.87
CA LYS A 181 23.38 18.31 18.35
C LYS A 181 24.31 17.67 17.33
N LYS A 182 23.78 17.10 16.23
CA LYS A 182 24.56 16.57 15.10
C LYS A 182 24.75 17.52 13.88
N PRO A 183 24.46 18.84 13.90
CA PRO A 183 24.60 19.66 12.70
C PRO A 183 26.05 19.89 12.33
N VAL A 184 27.01 19.84 13.28
CA VAL A 184 28.43 19.99 12.96
C VAL A 184 28.98 18.74 12.27
N GLU A 185 28.65 17.55 12.77
CA GLU A 185 29.09 16.30 12.15
C GLU A 185 28.41 16.06 10.80
N PHE A 186 27.09 16.34 10.70
CA PHE A 186 26.36 16.28 9.44
C PHE A 186 26.79 17.36 8.43
N MET A 187 27.05 18.61 8.89
CA MET A 187 27.61 19.64 8.00
C MET A 187 29.04 19.31 7.56
N MET A 188 29.86 18.70 8.42
CA MET A 188 31.20 18.25 8.05
C MET A 188 31.16 17.08 7.07
N THR A 189 30.31 16.08 7.27
CA THR A 189 30.13 14.97 6.31
C THR A 189 29.50 15.45 5.02
N HIS A 190 28.55 16.37 5.06
CA HIS A 190 27.97 16.99 3.87
C HIS A 190 28.96 17.92 3.15
N SER A 191 29.83 18.63 3.87
CA SER A 191 30.91 19.46 3.31
C SER A 191 31.99 18.59 2.67
N ALA A 192 32.42 17.51 3.35
CA ALA A 192 33.34 16.51 2.82
C ALA A 192 32.75 15.81 1.59
N ALA A 193 31.47 15.41 1.65
CA ALA A 193 30.76 14.85 0.50
C ALA A 193 30.69 15.87 -0.65
N LYS A 194 30.42 17.15 -0.38
CA LYS A 194 30.46 18.21 -1.40
C LYS A 194 31.85 18.43 -1.98
N ALA A 195 32.92 18.36 -1.17
CA ALA A 195 34.30 18.48 -1.61
C ALA A 195 34.67 17.30 -2.53
N ILE A 196 34.39 16.06 -2.10
CA ILE A 196 34.56 14.85 -2.90
C ILE A 196 33.74 14.95 -4.20
N ILE A 197 32.48 15.41 -4.12
CA ILE A 197 31.63 15.62 -5.30
C ILE A 197 32.23 16.65 -6.26
N ASN A 198 32.81 17.74 -5.76
CA ASN A 198 33.41 18.78 -6.60
C ASN A 198 34.75 18.35 -7.21
N GLU A 199 35.60 17.66 -6.45
CA GLU A 199 36.83 17.03 -6.95
C GLU A 199 36.52 15.91 -7.96
N THR A 200 35.45 15.16 -7.73
CA THR A 200 35.06 14.11 -8.69
C THR A 200 34.35 14.70 -9.90
N LYS A 201 33.68 15.86 -9.81
CA LYS A 201 33.11 16.54 -10.99
C LYS A 201 34.19 16.92 -12.00
N THR A 202 35.36 17.38 -11.57
CA THR A 202 36.47 17.70 -12.48
C THR A 202 37.02 16.43 -13.13
N PHE A 203 37.13 15.33 -12.38
CA PHE A 203 37.56 14.02 -12.91
C PHE A 203 36.51 13.35 -13.82
N ALA A 204 35.24 13.60 -13.57
CA ALA A 204 34.12 12.95 -14.25
C ALA A 204 33.61 13.71 -15.48
N SER A 205 33.95 15.00 -15.62
CA SER A 205 33.60 15.80 -16.79
C SER A 205 34.40 15.39 -18.03
N SER A 206 35.59 14.82 -17.84
CA SER A 206 36.43 14.20 -18.88
C SER A 206 36.01 12.76 -19.23
N ALA A 207 35.23 12.10 -18.38
CA ALA A 207 34.72 10.74 -18.59
C ALA A 207 33.32 10.69 -19.25
N SER A 208 32.87 11.78 -19.89
CA SER A 208 31.54 11.86 -20.54
C SER A 208 31.36 10.91 -21.75
N ALA A 209 32.40 10.15 -22.10
CA ALA A 209 32.46 9.30 -23.28
C ALA A 209 31.76 7.92 -23.19
N SER A 210 30.92 7.66 -22.17
CA SER A 210 30.29 6.33 -21.99
C SER A 210 28.81 6.32 -21.59
N SER A 211 28.06 7.42 -21.75
CA SER A 211 26.61 7.34 -21.62
C SER A 211 26.02 6.64 -22.84
N ALA A 212 25.91 5.31 -22.80
CA ALA A 212 25.10 4.56 -23.75
C ALA A 212 23.73 5.23 -23.88
N SER A 213 23.29 5.48 -25.12
CA SER A 213 21.98 6.09 -25.36
C SER A 213 20.88 5.19 -24.80
N ASN A 214 19.68 5.72 -24.54
CA ASN A 214 18.59 4.86 -24.07
C ASN A 214 18.26 3.72 -25.04
N ASP A 215 18.49 3.92 -26.34
CA ASP A 215 18.25 2.90 -27.34
C ASP A 215 19.37 1.85 -27.38
N ASP A 216 20.63 2.24 -27.13
CA ASP A 216 21.72 1.27 -26.91
C ASP A 216 21.44 0.40 -25.68
N VAL A 217 20.90 1.01 -24.61
CA VAL A 217 20.55 0.28 -23.39
C VAL A 217 19.43 -0.73 -23.66
N LYS A 218 18.37 -0.32 -24.37
CA LYS A 218 17.30 -1.23 -24.80
C LYS A 218 17.83 -2.35 -25.68
N ALA A 219 18.63 -2.02 -26.69
CA ALA A 219 19.22 -2.99 -27.61
C ALA A 219 20.11 -4.01 -26.88
N TRP A 220 20.84 -3.57 -25.84
CA TRP A 220 21.61 -4.47 -24.99
C TRP A 220 20.71 -5.43 -24.22
N PHE A 221 19.64 -4.93 -23.57
CA PHE A 221 18.68 -5.78 -22.85
C PHE A 221 17.97 -6.77 -23.78
N SER A 222 17.62 -6.38 -25.01
CA SER A 222 17.03 -7.29 -25.99
C SER A 222 17.97 -8.44 -26.36
N ARG A 223 19.27 -8.17 -26.58
CA ARG A 223 20.26 -9.23 -26.84
C ARG A 223 20.43 -10.13 -25.62
N GLN A 224 20.54 -9.53 -24.44
CA GLN A 224 20.74 -10.27 -23.21
C GLN A 224 19.55 -11.17 -22.85
N THR A 225 18.34 -10.71 -23.15
CA THR A 225 17.11 -11.50 -23.05
C THR A 225 17.15 -12.74 -23.92
N GLN A 226 17.57 -12.57 -25.18
CA GLN A 226 17.73 -13.69 -26.11
C GLN A 226 18.82 -14.67 -25.64
N ASP A 227 19.96 -14.16 -25.17
CA ASP A 227 21.04 -14.98 -24.63
C ASP A 227 20.58 -15.81 -23.41
N TRP A 228 19.74 -15.24 -22.53
CA TRP A 228 19.15 -15.96 -21.40
C TRP A 228 18.15 -17.03 -21.85
N TYR A 229 17.32 -16.72 -22.83
CA TYR A 229 16.39 -17.67 -23.43
C TYR A 229 17.14 -18.86 -24.04
N ASP A 230 18.15 -18.61 -24.88
CA ASP A 230 18.93 -19.65 -25.55
C ASP A 230 19.71 -20.48 -24.53
N TRP A 231 20.31 -19.85 -23.52
CA TRP A 231 20.96 -20.56 -22.42
C TRP A 231 19.98 -21.48 -21.67
N ALA A 232 18.81 -20.99 -21.28
CA ALA A 232 17.82 -21.80 -20.56
C ALA A 232 17.28 -22.95 -21.42
N LYS A 233 17.07 -22.71 -22.72
CA LYS A 233 16.63 -23.70 -23.69
C LYS A 233 17.66 -24.81 -23.89
N ASP A 234 18.94 -24.46 -23.95
CA ASP A 234 20.04 -25.41 -24.16
C ASP A 234 20.28 -26.34 -22.96
N PHE A 235 20.04 -25.85 -21.73
CA PHE A 235 20.45 -26.55 -20.51
C PHE A 235 19.29 -27.06 -19.64
N SER A 236 18.03 -26.78 -19.96
CA SER A 236 16.89 -27.32 -19.18
C SER A 236 16.47 -28.73 -19.60
N HIS A 237 15.82 -29.48 -18.70
CA HIS A 237 15.15 -30.73 -19.08
C HIS A 237 13.79 -30.46 -19.71
N ARG A 238 13.31 -31.36 -20.59
CA ARG A 238 11.99 -31.22 -21.24
C ARG A 238 10.85 -31.93 -20.51
N ASP A 239 11.18 -32.71 -19.50
CA ASP A 239 10.23 -33.57 -18.80
C ASP A 239 9.54 -32.83 -17.63
N PRO A 240 8.26 -32.45 -17.73
CA PRO A 240 7.56 -31.76 -16.65
C PRO A 240 7.38 -32.64 -15.40
N ALA A 241 7.34 -33.96 -15.57
CA ALA A 241 7.16 -34.91 -14.47
C ALA A 241 8.31 -34.85 -13.46
N ARG A 242 9.50 -34.36 -13.86
CA ARG A 242 10.63 -34.17 -12.94
C ARG A 242 10.34 -33.18 -11.82
N ILE A 243 9.57 -32.12 -12.10
CA ILE A 243 9.20 -31.13 -11.08
C ILE A 243 8.16 -31.73 -10.12
N GLU A 244 7.21 -32.48 -10.67
CA GLU A 244 6.18 -33.18 -9.89
C GLU A 244 6.76 -34.30 -9.01
N ALA A 245 7.85 -34.92 -9.47
CA ALA A 245 8.57 -35.99 -8.77
C ALA A 245 9.57 -35.49 -7.71
N LEU A 246 9.72 -34.18 -7.51
CA LEU A 246 10.59 -33.63 -6.47
C LEU A 246 10.14 -34.08 -5.08
N LEU A 247 11.10 -34.34 -4.18
CA LEU A 247 10.79 -34.64 -2.79
C LEU A 247 10.04 -33.44 -2.15
N PRO A 248 9.17 -33.65 -1.16
CA PRO A 248 8.39 -32.56 -0.57
C PRO A 248 9.21 -31.36 -0.05
N SER A 249 10.42 -31.61 0.47
CA SER A 249 11.36 -30.56 0.89
C SER A 249 11.94 -29.77 -0.29
N GLU A 250 12.31 -30.47 -1.35
CA GLU A 250 12.87 -29.89 -2.58
C GLU A 250 11.81 -29.09 -3.34
N ARG A 251 10.59 -29.64 -3.43
CA ARG A 251 9.43 -28.95 -4.00
C ARG A 251 9.15 -27.66 -3.24
N ARG A 252 9.17 -27.66 -1.90
CA ARG A 252 9.00 -26.45 -1.10
C ARG A 252 10.10 -25.43 -1.34
N GLU A 253 11.37 -25.85 -1.39
CA GLU A 253 12.51 -24.97 -1.71
C GLU A 253 12.34 -24.34 -3.10
N PHE A 254 11.95 -25.14 -4.09
CA PHE A 254 11.74 -24.70 -5.46
C PHE A 254 10.57 -23.72 -5.57
N LEU A 255 9.40 -24.06 -5.02
CA LEU A 255 8.20 -23.21 -5.05
C LEU A 255 8.43 -21.89 -4.31
N ALA A 256 9.12 -21.92 -3.17
CA ALA A 256 9.49 -20.71 -2.44
C ALA A 256 10.42 -19.80 -3.26
N ALA A 257 11.30 -20.39 -4.09
CA ALA A 257 12.22 -19.63 -4.92
C ALA A 257 11.58 -19.00 -6.16
N ILE A 258 10.54 -19.62 -6.72
CA ILE A 258 9.85 -19.11 -7.91
C ILE A 258 8.67 -18.18 -7.58
N SER A 259 8.14 -18.23 -6.35
CA SER A 259 7.02 -17.38 -5.90
C SER A 259 7.21 -15.86 -6.12
N PRO A 260 8.42 -15.28 -6.16
CA PRO A 260 8.59 -13.86 -6.46
C PRO A 260 8.25 -13.47 -7.90
N PHE A 261 8.16 -14.44 -8.82
CA PHE A 261 7.88 -14.22 -10.23
C PHE A 261 6.81 -15.17 -10.82
N VAL A 262 6.28 -16.12 -10.04
CA VAL A 262 5.14 -16.97 -10.39
C VAL A 262 4.04 -16.81 -9.34
N ALA A 263 2.81 -16.55 -9.78
CA ALA A 263 1.64 -16.47 -8.92
C ALA A 263 1.16 -17.89 -8.61
N LEU A 264 1.58 -18.43 -7.46
CA LEU A 264 1.22 -19.79 -7.04
C LEU A 264 -0.27 -19.89 -6.67
N GLU A 265 -0.92 -20.97 -7.08
CA GLU A 265 -2.31 -21.30 -6.75
C GLU A 265 -2.32 -22.31 -5.61
N GLU A 266 -2.87 -21.93 -4.45
CA GLU A 266 -2.87 -22.79 -3.25
C GLU A 266 -1.47 -23.29 -2.83
N GLY A 267 -0.44 -22.51 -3.18
CA GLY A 267 0.96 -22.86 -2.94
C GLY A 267 1.58 -23.77 -4.00
N GLU A 268 0.88 -24.06 -5.09
CA GLU A 268 1.32 -24.92 -6.19
C GLU A 268 1.50 -24.15 -7.52
N LEU A 269 2.15 -24.80 -8.48
CA LEU A 269 2.29 -24.27 -9.84
C LEU A 269 0.93 -24.22 -10.55
N PRO A 270 0.58 -23.10 -11.21
CA PRO A 270 -0.63 -22.99 -12.04
C PRO A 270 -0.63 -24.03 -13.17
N LYS A 271 -1.79 -24.63 -13.44
CA LYS A 271 -1.94 -25.76 -14.38
C LYS A 271 -1.55 -25.40 -15.81
N GLU A 272 -1.73 -24.12 -16.17
CA GLU A 272 -1.38 -23.53 -17.46
C GLU A 272 0.13 -23.60 -17.74
N ILE A 273 0.94 -23.65 -16.67
CA ILE A 273 2.39 -23.81 -16.75
C ILE A 273 2.74 -25.30 -16.83
N CYS A 274 2.10 -26.16 -16.03
CA CYS A 274 2.41 -27.59 -15.92
C CYS A 274 2.22 -28.41 -17.21
N GLY A 275 1.27 -28.05 -18.08
CA GLY A 275 0.92 -28.84 -19.27
C GLY A 275 1.82 -28.66 -20.50
N LYS A 276 2.75 -27.71 -20.49
CA LYS A 276 3.52 -27.33 -21.69
C LYS A 276 4.95 -27.87 -21.59
N GLY A 277 5.41 -28.64 -22.58
CA GLY A 277 6.79 -29.16 -22.64
C GLY A 277 7.89 -28.08 -22.70
N LYS A 278 7.50 -26.81 -22.79
CA LYS A 278 8.35 -25.62 -22.75
C LYS A 278 8.56 -25.06 -21.34
N MET A 279 7.85 -25.58 -20.33
CA MET A 279 7.82 -25.05 -18.96
C MET A 279 9.21 -24.89 -18.36
N SER A 280 10.06 -25.92 -18.42
CA SER A 280 11.31 -25.93 -17.66
C SER A 280 12.28 -24.84 -18.10
N TYR A 281 12.43 -24.58 -19.41
CA TYR A 281 13.31 -23.49 -19.85
C TYR A 281 12.69 -22.12 -19.59
N VAL A 282 11.37 -21.95 -19.66
CA VAL A 282 10.72 -20.66 -19.35
C VAL A 282 10.88 -20.33 -17.86
N LEU A 283 10.68 -21.32 -16.98
CA LEU A 283 10.94 -21.18 -15.54
C LEU A 283 12.43 -20.92 -15.26
N LEU A 284 13.34 -21.61 -15.96
CA LEU A 284 14.77 -21.43 -15.80
C LEU A 284 15.23 -20.04 -16.29
N GLN A 285 14.70 -19.57 -17.42
CA GLN A 285 14.91 -18.21 -17.93
C GLN A 285 14.44 -17.17 -16.92
N ALA A 286 13.23 -17.33 -16.38
CA ALA A 286 12.67 -16.38 -15.43
C ALA A 286 13.41 -16.37 -14.09
N LEU A 287 13.79 -17.55 -13.60
CA LEU A 287 14.62 -17.68 -12.41
C LEU A 287 15.97 -16.97 -12.62
N LEU A 288 16.59 -17.13 -13.79
CA LEU A 288 17.83 -16.44 -14.14
C LEU A 288 17.63 -14.93 -14.20
N ALA A 289 16.61 -14.46 -14.91
CA ALA A 289 16.34 -13.04 -15.10
C ALA A 289 16.03 -12.34 -13.76
N ASP A 290 15.19 -12.94 -12.92
CA ASP A 290 14.88 -12.44 -11.57
C ASP A 290 16.14 -12.42 -10.69
N PHE A 291 16.91 -13.51 -10.66
CA PHE A 291 18.16 -13.59 -9.89
C PHE A 291 19.14 -12.49 -10.29
N VAL A 292 19.41 -12.37 -11.58
CA VAL A 292 20.37 -11.40 -12.12
C VAL A 292 19.90 -9.97 -11.89
N CYS A 293 18.60 -9.68 -12.07
CA CYS A 293 18.06 -8.34 -11.85
C CYS A 293 18.06 -7.96 -10.36
N LYS A 294 17.77 -8.90 -9.46
CA LYS A 294 17.87 -8.67 -8.01
C LYS A 294 19.30 -8.39 -7.57
N GLU A 295 20.28 -9.07 -8.15
CA GLU A 295 21.68 -8.88 -7.77
C GLU A 295 22.25 -7.56 -8.28
N ALA A 296 21.92 -7.17 -9.51
CA ALA A 296 22.60 -6.05 -10.13
C ALA A 296 21.77 -4.78 -10.30
N PHE A 297 20.44 -4.87 -10.31
CA PHE A 297 19.58 -3.70 -10.52
C PHE A 297 18.72 -3.35 -9.30
N LYS A 298 18.77 -4.13 -8.22
CA LYS A 298 18.11 -3.76 -6.95
C LYS A 298 18.85 -2.67 -6.20
N SER A 299 20.19 -2.70 -6.23
CA SER A 299 21.03 -1.77 -5.48
C SER A 299 22.34 -1.51 -6.21
N PRO A 300 22.85 -0.27 -6.26
CA PRO A 300 24.18 0.01 -6.81
C PRO A 300 25.31 -0.59 -5.96
N PHE A 301 25.02 -0.94 -4.70
CA PHE A 301 26.02 -1.32 -3.71
C PHE A 301 26.51 -2.78 -3.82
N TRP A 302 26.03 -3.55 -4.80
CA TRP A 302 26.60 -4.88 -5.09
C TRP A 302 28.10 -4.82 -5.40
N VAL A 303 28.59 -3.68 -5.91
CA VAL A 303 30.03 -3.47 -6.17
C VAL A 303 30.87 -3.55 -4.89
N LEU A 304 30.28 -3.23 -3.74
CA LEU A 304 30.95 -3.33 -2.45
C LEU A 304 31.06 -4.78 -2.00
N ASP A 305 30.02 -5.59 -2.25
CA ASP A 305 30.09 -7.04 -2.03
C ASP A 305 31.16 -7.67 -2.91
N ALA A 306 31.27 -7.21 -4.17
CA ALA A 306 32.29 -7.70 -5.09
C ALA A 306 33.72 -7.37 -4.64
N MET A 307 33.92 -6.19 -4.03
CA MET A 307 35.24 -5.75 -3.54
C MET A 307 35.62 -6.35 -2.19
N GLN A 308 34.66 -6.84 -1.41
CA GLN A 308 34.98 -7.48 -0.14
C GLN A 308 35.63 -8.84 -0.40
N PRO A 309 36.79 -9.13 0.23
CA PRO A 309 37.35 -10.46 0.17
C PRO A 309 36.31 -11.43 0.78
N SER A 310 36.05 -12.53 0.07
CA SER A 310 35.15 -13.59 0.52
C SER A 310 35.74 -14.33 1.73
N VAL A 311 35.84 -13.64 2.87
CA VAL A 311 36.24 -14.20 4.14
C VAL A 311 34.98 -14.80 4.73
N ALA A 312 34.72 -16.06 4.38
CA ALA A 312 33.67 -16.86 4.99
C ALA A 312 33.89 -16.89 6.51
N GLY A 313 33.11 -16.12 7.27
CA GLY A 313 33.16 -16.15 8.74
C GLY A 313 32.96 -14.81 9.47
N SER A 314 32.87 -13.66 8.80
CA SER A 314 32.59 -12.39 9.49
C SER A 314 31.10 -12.24 9.78
N THR A 315 30.61 -12.91 10.82
CA THR A 315 29.24 -12.80 11.31
C THR A 315 29.15 -11.65 12.32
N GLY A 316 28.56 -10.51 11.93
CA GLY A 316 27.86 -9.65 12.89
C GLY A 316 28.15 -8.14 12.89
N GLY A 317 29.08 -7.63 12.08
CA GLY A 317 29.28 -6.18 11.94
C GLY A 317 28.46 -5.59 10.80
N ALA A 318 27.89 -4.39 10.98
CA ALA A 318 27.33 -3.61 9.87
C ALA A 318 28.43 -3.46 8.80
N THR A 319 28.19 -3.98 7.60
CA THR A 319 29.19 -3.95 6.55
C THR A 319 29.31 -2.52 6.01
N ALA A 320 30.44 -2.18 5.39
CA ALA A 320 30.57 -0.89 4.69
C ALA A 320 29.45 -0.68 3.65
N LYS A 321 28.90 -1.78 3.11
CA LYS A 321 27.72 -1.76 2.24
C LYS A 321 26.47 -1.29 2.97
N ASP A 322 26.18 -1.85 4.15
CA ASP A 322 24.99 -1.49 4.92
C ASP A 322 25.03 0.00 5.29
N GLY A 323 26.17 0.49 5.79
CA GLY A 323 26.32 1.91 6.11
C GLY A 323 26.17 2.86 4.91
N LEU A 324 26.68 2.47 3.72
CA LEU A 324 26.51 3.27 2.50
C LEU A 324 25.08 3.20 1.93
N ALA A 325 24.41 2.05 2.08
CA ALA A 325 23.02 1.89 1.70
C ALA A 325 22.09 2.70 2.61
N ASP A 326 22.34 2.69 3.91
CA ASP A 326 21.60 3.48 4.91
C ASP A 326 21.79 4.97 4.66
N LEU A 327 23.04 5.43 4.47
CA LEU A 327 23.34 6.82 4.10
C LEU A 327 22.62 7.23 2.81
N TYR A 328 22.59 6.36 1.80
CA TYR A 328 21.84 6.65 0.57
C TYR A 328 20.35 6.75 0.83
N GLY A 329 19.77 5.88 1.67
CA GLY A 329 18.36 5.95 2.08
C GLY A 329 18.02 7.24 2.82
N GLU A 330 18.88 7.67 3.74
CA GLU A 330 18.76 8.96 4.45
C GLU A 330 18.83 10.14 3.46
N LEU A 331 19.84 10.14 2.58
CA LEU A 331 19.97 11.16 1.53
C LEU A 331 18.78 11.16 0.58
N MET A 332 18.20 10.01 0.24
CA MET A 332 17.00 9.93 -0.60
C MET A 332 15.79 10.59 0.07
N THR A 333 15.71 10.51 1.40
CA THR A 333 14.60 11.08 2.19
C THR A 333 14.75 12.60 2.34
N GLU A 334 15.96 13.09 2.61
CA GLU A 334 16.20 14.52 2.88
C GLU A 334 16.57 15.33 1.62
N TYR A 335 17.35 14.75 0.72
CA TYR A 335 17.97 15.43 -0.43
C TYR A 335 18.04 14.53 -1.68
N ASP A 336 16.90 14.06 -2.13
CA ASP A 336 16.70 13.16 -3.29
C ASP A 336 17.63 13.43 -4.50
N ARG A 337 17.75 14.70 -4.94
CA ARG A 337 18.66 15.07 -6.05
C ARG A 337 20.14 14.84 -5.72
N ASN A 338 20.56 15.18 -4.50
CA ASN A 338 21.94 15.03 -4.04
C ASN A 338 22.28 13.55 -3.83
N ALA A 339 21.32 12.74 -3.36
CA ALA A 339 21.48 11.30 -3.19
C ALA A 339 21.89 10.64 -4.51
N HIS A 340 21.12 10.89 -5.57
CA HIS A 340 21.42 10.35 -6.91
C HIS A 340 22.72 10.87 -7.49
N GLN A 341 23.04 12.15 -7.25
CA GLN A 341 24.31 12.71 -7.67
C GLN A 341 25.49 12.01 -6.97
N TRP A 342 25.43 11.87 -5.65
CA TRP A 342 26.44 11.18 -4.84
C TRP A 342 26.62 9.73 -5.31
N ARG A 343 25.53 8.96 -5.43
CA ARG A 343 25.55 7.59 -5.97
C ARG A 343 26.20 7.54 -7.36
N SER A 344 25.77 8.41 -8.28
CA SER A 344 26.28 8.42 -9.66
C SER A 344 27.79 8.70 -9.71
N ILE A 345 28.28 9.56 -8.82
CA ILE A 345 29.68 9.94 -8.72
C ILE A 345 30.51 8.78 -8.17
N MET A 346 30.08 8.19 -7.05
CA MET A 346 30.73 7.01 -6.47
C MET A 346 30.81 5.87 -7.50
N MET A 347 29.68 5.55 -8.13
CA MET A 347 29.62 4.48 -9.11
C MET A 347 30.46 4.76 -10.35
N ARG A 348 30.63 6.03 -10.75
CA ARG A 348 31.50 6.39 -11.87
C ARG A 348 32.97 6.16 -11.55
N ILE A 349 33.43 6.51 -10.35
CA ILE A 349 34.79 6.20 -9.90
C ILE A 349 35.03 4.69 -9.99
N ILE A 350 34.12 3.90 -9.42
CA ILE A 350 34.21 2.45 -9.38
C ILE A 350 34.17 1.84 -10.80
N ALA A 351 33.24 2.32 -11.65
CA ALA A 351 33.07 1.87 -13.03
C ALA A 351 34.31 2.12 -13.89
N VAL A 352 34.88 3.33 -13.82
CA VAL A 352 36.09 3.72 -14.58
C VAL A 352 37.31 2.91 -14.14
N ASN A 353 37.39 2.55 -12.86
CA ASN A 353 38.48 1.72 -12.32
C ASN A 353 38.32 0.23 -12.64
N GLY A 354 37.58 -0.15 -13.68
CA GLY A 354 37.54 -1.53 -14.16
C GLY A 354 36.33 -2.35 -13.75
N MET A 355 35.33 -1.78 -13.05
CA MET A 355 34.03 -2.44 -12.83
C MET A 355 33.12 -2.42 -14.07
N CYS A 356 33.31 -1.47 -14.99
CA CYS A 356 32.57 -1.41 -16.27
C CYS A 356 33.56 -1.53 -17.44
N GLU A 357 33.15 -2.21 -18.52
CA GLU A 357 33.93 -2.23 -19.77
C GLU A 357 33.67 -0.92 -20.55
N MET A 358 34.47 0.11 -20.28
CA MET A 358 34.43 1.34 -21.08
C MET A 358 35.29 1.16 -22.33
N LYS A 359 34.64 1.00 -23.49
CA LYS A 359 35.26 0.74 -24.81
C LYS A 359 36.32 1.76 -25.27
N ASN A 360 36.47 2.88 -24.56
CA ASN A 360 37.28 4.02 -24.99
C ASN A 360 38.51 4.31 -24.12
N LEU A 361 38.74 3.56 -23.03
CA LEU A 361 39.96 3.71 -22.24
C LEU A 361 41.05 2.78 -22.80
N LYS A 362 41.82 3.29 -23.76
CA LYS A 362 43.00 2.61 -24.29
C LYS A 362 44.00 2.36 -23.16
N GLY A 363 44.01 1.13 -22.67
CA GLY A 363 44.97 0.61 -21.69
C GLY A 363 44.31 0.22 -20.38
N GLU A 364 44.34 -1.06 -20.03
CA GLU A 364 44.11 -1.51 -18.66
C GLU A 364 45.21 -0.89 -17.77
N SER A 365 44.87 0.18 -17.04
CA SER A 365 45.76 0.69 -16.00
C SER A 365 45.98 -0.41 -14.96
N ALA A 366 47.16 -0.44 -14.33
CA ALA A 366 47.44 -1.40 -13.26
C ALA A 366 46.39 -1.31 -12.12
N GLU A 367 45.84 -0.11 -11.91
CA GLU A 367 44.78 0.20 -10.93
C GLU A 367 43.41 -0.39 -11.28
N SER A 368 43.15 -0.71 -12.56
CA SER A 368 41.86 -1.28 -12.99
C SER A 368 41.73 -2.79 -12.76
N ARG A 369 42.88 -3.49 -12.66
CA ARG A 369 42.94 -4.95 -12.55
C ARG A 369 42.28 -5.50 -11.29
N PRO A 370 42.46 -4.91 -10.08
CA PRO A 370 41.83 -5.39 -8.86
C PRO A 370 40.29 -5.37 -8.93
N TYR A 371 39.69 -4.30 -9.46
CA TYR A 371 38.24 -4.19 -9.59
C TYR A 371 37.67 -5.18 -10.62
N ALA A 372 38.35 -5.34 -11.76
CA ALA A 372 37.94 -6.34 -12.76
C ALA A 372 38.03 -7.77 -12.18
N ALA A 373 39.09 -8.09 -11.43
CA ALA A 373 39.24 -9.37 -10.76
C ALA A 373 38.19 -9.60 -9.66
N ALA A 374 37.88 -8.57 -8.87
CA ALA A 374 36.83 -8.57 -7.87
C ALA A 374 35.45 -8.86 -8.49
N ARG A 375 35.10 -8.18 -9.59
CA ARG A 375 33.87 -8.43 -10.35
C ARG A 375 33.79 -9.87 -10.87
N ARG A 376 34.87 -10.38 -11.47
CA ARG A 376 34.92 -11.77 -11.98
C ARG A 376 34.70 -12.78 -10.85
N THR A 377 35.41 -12.60 -9.74
CA THR A 377 35.26 -13.44 -8.54
C THR A 377 33.82 -13.41 -8.02
N TYR A 378 33.19 -12.22 -8.00
CA TYR A 378 31.80 -12.06 -7.63
C TYR A 378 30.85 -12.78 -8.59
N SER A 379 31.04 -12.61 -9.92
CA SER A 379 30.27 -13.30 -10.95
C SER A 379 30.36 -14.84 -10.82
N GLU A 380 31.56 -15.37 -10.58
CA GLU A 380 31.75 -16.80 -10.32
C GLU A 380 31.04 -17.27 -9.05
N GLY A 381 31.06 -16.45 -8.00
CA GLY A 381 30.29 -16.69 -6.78
C GLY A 381 28.79 -16.76 -7.04
N LEU A 382 28.25 -15.79 -7.78
CA LEU A 382 26.85 -15.76 -8.21
C LEU A 382 26.49 -16.96 -9.08
N THR A 383 27.35 -17.32 -10.03
CA THR A 383 27.20 -18.50 -10.90
C THR A 383 27.08 -19.78 -10.07
N ARG A 384 28.03 -19.99 -9.14
CA ARG A 384 28.00 -21.15 -8.23
C ARG A 384 26.74 -21.16 -7.37
N ARG A 385 26.32 -20.00 -6.85
CA ARG A 385 25.13 -19.88 -6.00
C ARG A 385 23.85 -20.18 -6.79
N PHE A 386 23.75 -19.70 -8.03
CA PHE A 386 22.62 -19.96 -8.91
C PHE A 386 22.52 -21.45 -9.26
N LEU A 387 23.61 -22.06 -9.73
CA LEU A 387 23.63 -23.47 -10.14
C LEU A 387 23.44 -24.45 -8.99
N LYS A 388 23.92 -24.12 -7.79
CA LYS A 388 23.66 -24.92 -6.56
C LYS A 388 22.27 -24.65 -5.98
N GLY A 389 21.61 -23.58 -6.39
CA GLY A 389 20.30 -23.18 -5.92
C GLY A 389 19.16 -23.94 -6.63
N PRO A 390 17.94 -23.37 -6.62
CA PRO A 390 16.74 -23.96 -7.20
C PRO A 390 16.83 -24.27 -8.70
N ALA A 391 17.72 -23.61 -9.44
CA ALA A 391 17.94 -23.89 -10.86
C ALA A 391 18.37 -25.34 -11.11
N ARG A 392 19.01 -26.00 -10.12
CA ARG A 392 19.43 -27.41 -10.22
C ARG A 392 18.29 -28.37 -10.53
N PHE A 393 17.06 -28.03 -10.12
CA PHE A 393 15.87 -28.85 -10.38
C PHE A 393 15.37 -28.75 -11.82
N LEU A 394 15.74 -27.69 -12.54
CA LEU A 394 15.31 -27.44 -13.93
C LEU A 394 16.39 -27.82 -14.96
N LEU A 395 17.63 -28.01 -14.53
CA LEU A 395 18.77 -28.29 -15.39
C LEU A 395 18.82 -29.76 -15.82
N SER A 396 19.24 -30.01 -17.07
CA SER A 396 19.55 -31.33 -17.63
C SER A 396 21.02 -31.37 -18.02
N LEU A 397 21.87 -31.81 -17.10
CA LEU A 397 23.31 -31.84 -17.29
C LEU A 397 23.79 -33.28 -17.11
N GLU A 398 23.88 -34.02 -18.21
CA GLU A 398 24.14 -35.47 -18.22
C GLU A 398 25.62 -35.79 -18.03
N ASN A 399 26.51 -34.88 -18.45
CA ASN A 399 27.95 -35.12 -18.46
C ASN A 399 28.77 -33.90 -17.98
N PRO A 400 30.00 -34.12 -17.45
CA PRO A 400 30.81 -33.05 -16.86
C PRO A 400 31.16 -31.90 -17.83
N SER A 401 31.25 -32.19 -19.13
CA SER A 401 31.50 -31.19 -20.17
C SER A 401 30.32 -30.23 -20.33
N GLN A 402 29.07 -30.73 -20.28
CA GLN A 402 27.87 -29.89 -20.25
C GLN A 402 27.83 -29.02 -18.99
N HIS A 403 28.15 -29.59 -17.81
CA HIS A 403 28.24 -28.81 -16.56
C HIS A 403 29.24 -27.65 -16.70
N SER A 404 30.44 -27.94 -17.21
CA SER A 404 31.47 -26.92 -17.43
C SER A 404 31.03 -25.85 -18.43
N ASN A 405 30.44 -26.25 -19.56
CA ASN A 405 29.92 -25.32 -20.57
C ASN A 405 28.76 -24.45 -20.05
N CYS A 406 27.84 -25.07 -19.31
CA CYS A 406 26.71 -24.40 -18.65
C CYS A 406 27.21 -23.33 -17.68
N SER A 407 28.13 -23.70 -16.78
CA SER A 407 28.72 -22.78 -15.81
C SER A 407 29.51 -21.67 -16.48
N LYS A 408 30.27 -21.96 -17.54
CA LYS A 408 31.05 -20.96 -18.26
C LYS A 408 30.14 -19.92 -18.93
N ARG A 409 29.16 -20.36 -19.73
CA ARG A 409 28.22 -19.45 -20.42
C ARG A 409 27.42 -18.61 -19.43
N LEU A 410 26.99 -19.21 -18.32
CA LEU A 410 26.29 -18.48 -17.26
C LEU A 410 27.18 -17.42 -16.61
N GLY A 411 28.42 -17.78 -16.25
CA GLY A 411 29.37 -16.85 -15.64
C GLY A 411 29.75 -15.67 -16.54
N GLU A 412 29.93 -15.92 -17.85
CA GLU A 412 30.14 -14.86 -18.84
C GLU A 412 28.93 -13.94 -18.96
N SER A 413 27.72 -14.49 -18.94
CA SER A 413 26.46 -13.74 -18.99
C SER A 413 26.26 -12.86 -17.75
N ILE A 414 26.47 -13.41 -16.54
CA ILE A 414 26.41 -12.67 -15.28
C ILE A 414 27.49 -11.58 -15.24
N GLU A 415 28.72 -11.87 -15.68
CA GLU A 415 29.79 -10.86 -15.69
C GLU A 415 29.44 -9.69 -16.61
N LYS A 416 29.01 -9.95 -17.85
CA LYS A 416 28.59 -8.90 -18.80
C LYS A 416 27.49 -8.01 -18.22
N MET A 417 26.54 -8.63 -17.51
CA MET A 417 25.45 -7.90 -16.90
C MET A 417 25.95 -7.05 -15.72
N LEU A 418 26.83 -7.56 -14.85
CA LEU A 418 27.43 -6.77 -13.78
C LEU A 418 28.22 -5.57 -14.33
N GLN A 419 29.01 -5.79 -15.40
CA GLN A 419 29.72 -4.72 -16.09
C GLN A 419 28.76 -3.63 -16.57
N PHE A 420 27.69 -4.04 -17.24
CA PHE A 420 26.69 -3.13 -17.78
C PHE A 420 25.93 -2.38 -16.67
N SER A 421 25.55 -3.07 -15.61
CA SER A 421 24.91 -2.50 -14.43
C SER A 421 25.76 -1.42 -13.76
N ALA A 422 27.06 -1.66 -13.57
CA ALA A 422 27.96 -0.65 -13.01
C ALA A 422 27.96 0.64 -13.86
N GLY A 423 27.93 0.50 -15.19
CA GLY A 423 27.77 1.60 -16.13
C GLY A 423 26.44 2.34 -15.97
N LEU A 424 25.31 1.61 -15.89
CA LEU A 424 23.99 2.21 -15.71
C LEU A 424 23.87 2.97 -14.38
N TRP A 425 24.39 2.40 -13.29
CA TRP A 425 24.45 3.05 -11.99
C TRP A 425 25.45 4.21 -11.94
N SER A 426 26.26 4.47 -12.97
CA SER A 426 27.03 5.72 -13.06
C SER A 426 26.20 6.92 -13.59
N ARG A 427 24.99 6.64 -14.11
CA ARG A 427 24.03 7.66 -14.55
C ARG A 427 23.29 8.22 -13.34
N ARG A 428 22.72 9.44 -13.47
CA ARG A 428 21.91 10.07 -12.41
C ARG A 428 20.48 9.54 -12.33
N SER A 429 19.99 8.91 -13.40
CA SER A 429 18.69 8.23 -13.39
C SER A 429 18.64 7.18 -12.27
N PHE A 430 17.47 7.00 -11.69
CA PHE A 430 17.23 5.92 -10.74
C PHE A 430 16.79 4.69 -11.52
N ILE A 431 17.36 3.52 -11.21
CA ILE A 431 17.01 2.25 -11.85
C ILE A 431 16.09 1.53 -10.88
N ASN A 432 14.98 1.00 -11.40
CA ASN A 432 14.12 0.12 -10.64
C ASN A 432 13.83 -1.16 -11.44
N SER A 433 13.69 -2.28 -10.72
CA SER A 433 13.29 -3.55 -11.30
C SER A 433 11.90 -3.92 -10.79
N LEU A 434 10.96 -4.12 -11.72
CA LEU A 434 9.58 -4.45 -11.39
C LEU A 434 9.37 -5.96 -11.54
N SER A 435 9.10 -6.60 -10.40
CA SER A 435 8.77 -8.03 -10.25
C SER A 435 7.25 -8.25 -10.23
N LEU A 436 6.82 -9.51 -10.06
CA LEU A 436 5.40 -9.87 -9.94
C LEU A 436 4.68 -9.11 -8.81
N GLU A 437 5.33 -8.94 -7.66
CA GLU A 437 4.81 -8.17 -6.51
C GLU A 437 4.36 -6.75 -6.91
N HIS A 438 5.12 -6.10 -7.79
CA HIS A 438 4.79 -4.77 -8.28
C HIS A 438 3.51 -4.79 -9.13
N PHE A 439 3.38 -5.76 -10.04
CA PHE A 439 2.20 -5.90 -10.89
C PHE A 439 0.95 -6.36 -10.11
N GLN A 440 1.14 -7.20 -9.08
CA GLN A 440 0.07 -7.59 -8.15
C GLN A 440 -0.47 -6.38 -7.39
N THR A 441 0.41 -5.50 -6.90
CA THR A 441 0.01 -4.31 -6.14
C THR A 441 -0.56 -3.21 -7.04
N ALA A 442 0.10 -2.89 -8.15
CA ALA A 442 -0.26 -1.75 -8.99
C ALA A 442 -1.48 -2.02 -9.88
N ASN A 443 -1.66 -3.26 -10.35
CA ASN A 443 -2.66 -3.62 -11.36
C ASN A 443 -3.60 -4.74 -10.87
N GLN A 444 -3.67 -4.97 -9.56
CA GLN A 444 -4.44 -6.05 -8.95
C GLN A 444 -4.09 -7.43 -9.54
N GLY A 445 -2.85 -7.58 -10.03
CA GLY A 445 -2.37 -8.81 -10.66
C GLY A 445 -3.01 -9.12 -12.01
N ARG A 446 -3.60 -8.14 -12.70
CA ARG A 446 -4.23 -8.33 -14.02
C ARG A 446 -3.46 -7.60 -15.12
N PHE A 447 -3.39 -8.23 -16.29
CA PHE A 447 -2.79 -7.63 -17.48
C PHE A 447 -3.69 -6.55 -18.07
N SER A 448 -3.08 -5.47 -18.56
CA SER A 448 -3.74 -4.50 -19.41
C SER A 448 -2.83 -4.06 -20.54
N SER A 449 -3.39 -3.88 -21.74
CA SER A 449 -2.70 -3.38 -22.92
C SER A 449 -2.17 -1.95 -22.78
N ASP A 450 -2.65 -1.19 -21.79
CA ASP A 450 -2.17 0.16 -21.47
C ASP A 450 -0.83 0.18 -20.69
N MET A 451 -0.37 -0.98 -20.22
CA MET A 451 0.87 -1.14 -19.46
C MET A 451 2.10 -0.81 -20.31
N LYS A 452 2.65 0.40 -20.17
CA LYS A 452 3.82 0.85 -20.95
C LYS A 452 5.10 0.06 -20.66
N ASN A 453 5.20 -0.54 -19.48
CA ASN A 453 6.36 -1.23 -18.92
C ASN A 453 6.28 -2.76 -19.04
N ALA A 454 5.24 -3.29 -19.68
CA ALA A 454 5.04 -4.73 -19.85
C ALA A 454 4.65 -5.07 -21.28
N GLU A 455 4.86 -6.32 -21.64
CA GLU A 455 4.39 -6.95 -22.86
C GLU A 455 4.04 -8.41 -22.57
N LEU A 456 3.14 -8.99 -23.36
CA LEU A 456 2.84 -10.41 -23.25
C LEU A 456 4.03 -11.23 -23.72
N TYR A 457 4.34 -12.29 -22.98
CA TYR A 457 5.33 -13.27 -23.38
C TYR A 457 4.81 -14.01 -24.62
N GLN A 458 5.41 -13.73 -25.78
CA GLN A 458 5.05 -14.38 -27.03
C GLN A 458 5.66 -15.78 -27.07
N SER A 459 4.84 -16.80 -26.85
CA SER A 459 5.15 -18.15 -27.31
C SER A 459 4.58 -18.32 -28.71
N ASP A 460 5.23 -19.08 -29.58
CA ASP A 460 4.79 -19.37 -30.97
C ASP A 460 3.34 -19.92 -31.11
N GLU A 461 2.67 -20.18 -29.98
CA GLU A 461 1.32 -20.77 -29.85
C GLU A 461 0.32 -19.84 -29.13
N LEU A 462 0.66 -18.58 -28.84
CA LEU A 462 -0.22 -17.66 -28.11
C LEU A 462 -1.03 -16.76 -29.06
N GLU A 463 -2.33 -16.66 -28.76
CA GLU A 463 -3.32 -15.87 -29.49
C GLU A 463 -3.01 -14.36 -29.50
N GLN A 464 -3.77 -13.61 -30.30
CA GLN A 464 -3.62 -12.17 -30.43
C GLN A 464 -3.74 -11.44 -29.07
N PRO A 465 -2.95 -10.37 -28.83
CA PRO A 465 -2.90 -9.67 -27.53
C PRO A 465 -4.23 -9.17 -26.98
N SER A 466 -5.22 -8.91 -27.84
CA SER A 466 -6.52 -8.37 -27.48
C SER A 466 -7.38 -9.34 -26.67
N THR A 467 -7.15 -10.65 -26.75
CA THR A 467 -7.94 -11.64 -25.99
C THR A 467 -7.50 -11.77 -24.53
N CYS A 468 -6.37 -11.16 -24.17
CA CYS A 468 -5.74 -11.28 -22.85
C CYS A 468 -6.05 -10.10 -21.90
N GLU A 469 -6.82 -9.10 -22.33
CA GLU A 469 -7.14 -7.92 -21.52
C GLU A 469 -7.87 -8.31 -20.23
N GLY A 470 -7.36 -7.88 -19.08
CA GLY A 470 -7.92 -8.20 -17.76
C GLY A 470 -7.60 -9.60 -17.25
N ALA A 471 -6.87 -10.43 -18.00
CA ALA A 471 -6.43 -11.76 -17.58
C ALA A 471 -5.46 -11.67 -16.39
N GLN A 472 -5.50 -12.67 -15.50
CA GLN A 472 -4.60 -12.71 -14.35
C GLN A 472 -3.16 -12.98 -14.80
N ILE A 473 -2.20 -12.23 -14.26
CA ILE A 473 -0.78 -12.46 -14.51
C ILE A 473 -0.36 -13.68 -13.70
N ILE A 474 -0.02 -14.76 -14.40
CA ILE A 474 0.42 -16.01 -13.82
C ILE A 474 1.93 -15.98 -13.54
N MET A 475 2.70 -15.34 -14.41
CA MET A 475 4.15 -15.33 -14.27
C MET A 475 4.78 -14.11 -14.94
N VAL A 476 5.87 -13.62 -14.36
CA VAL A 476 6.75 -12.61 -14.94
C VAL A 476 8.00 -13.34 -15.45
N VAL A 477 8.06 -13.61 -16.76
CA VAL A 477 9.18 -14.32 -17.38
C VAL A 477 10.44 -13.45 -17.39
N LEU A 478 10.29 -12.15 -17.62
CA LEU A 478 11.35 -11.17 -17.46
C LEU A 478 10.82 -10.01 -16.61
N PRO A 479 11.55 -9.56 -15.58
CA PRO A 479 11.17 -8.36 -14.85
C PRO A 479 11.35 -7.12 -15.74
N ALA A 480 10.59 -6.05 -15.47
CA ALA A 480 10.88 -4.78 -16.15
C ALA A 480 12.12 -4.15 -15.51
N VAL A 481 12.98 -3.54 -16.32
CA VAL A 481 14.03 -2.62 -15.83
C VAL A 481 13.71 -1.24 -16.36
N ILE A 482 13.36 -0.34 -15.43
CA ILE A 482 12.93 1.00 -15.76
C ILE A 482 13.93 2.03 -15.23
N ALA A 483 14.13 3.08 -16.02
CA ALA A 483 14.80 4.28 -15.56
C ALA A 483 13.75 5.32 -15.16
N CYS A 484 13.76 5.68 -13.89
CA CYS A 484 13.00 6.79 -13.34
C CYS A 484 13.87 8.04 -13.37
N ARG A 485 13.22 9.20 -13.52
CA ARG A 485 13.82 10.56 -13.50
C ARG A 485 14.62 10.91 -14.74
N THR A 486 14.83 12.22 -14.91
CA THR A 486 15.68 12.77 -15.96
C THR A 486 17.16 12.56 -15.64
N GLU A 487 18.02 12.78 -16.63
CA GLU A 487 19.48 12.74 -16.44
C GLU A 487 19.99 13.83 -15.48
N GLN A 488 19.15 14.82 -15.16
CA GLN A 488 19.46 15.83 -14.15
C GLN A 488 19.05 15.42 -12.72
N GLY A 489 18.44 14.25 -12.54
CA GLY A 489 17.94 13.74 -11.26
C GLY A 489 16.58 14.32 -10.84
N GLN A 490 15.91 15.07 -11.72
CA GLN A 490 14.61 15.68 -11.42
C GLN A 490 13.50 14.62 -11.45
N ASN A 491 12.63 14.66 -10.43
CA ASN A 491 11.38 13.93 -10.40
C ASN A 491 10.49 14.40 -11.55
N CYS A 492 10.38 13.59 -12.60
CA CYS A 492 9.33 13.73 -13.59
C CYS A 492 8.37 12.57 -13.39
N PRO A 493 7.24 12.76 -12.68
CA PRO A 493 6.27 11.68 -12.42
C PRO A 493 5.76 11.02 -13.71
N ALA A 494 5.86 11.72 -14.85
CA ALA A 494 5.40 11.25 -16.16
C ALA A 494 6.43 10.42 -16.97
N VAL A 495 7.68 10.25 -16.53
CA VAL A 495 8.75 9.71 -17.40
C VAL A 495 9.33 8.42 -16.83
N TRP A 496 8.53 7.36 -16.89
CA TRP A 496 9.01 5.98 -16.70
C TRP A 496 9.53 5.50 -18.04
N ARG A 497 10.84 5.26 -18.13
CA ARG A 497 11.49 4.83 -19.37
C ARG A 497 11.85 3.36 -19.25
N PRO A 498 11.05 2.44 -19.80
CA PRO A 498 11.42 1.03 -19.81
C PRO A 498 12.64 0.85 -20.70
N TRP A 499 13.73 0.37 -20.09
CA TRP A 499 14.91 -0.13 -20.79
C TRP A 499 14.74 -1.60 -21.15
N MET A 500 14.07 -2.35 -20.28
CA MET A 500 13.57 -3.70 -20.54
C MET A 500 12.11 -3.73 -20.07
N LYS A 501 11.19 -4.12 -20.95
CA LYS A 501 9.79 -4.35 -20.55
C LYS A 501 9.68 -5.68 -19.84
N ALA A 502 8.77 -5.78 -18.88
CA ALA A 502 8.42 -7.06 -18.31
C ALA A 502 7.77 -7.94 -19.36
N GLN A 503 8.11 -9.23 -19.41
CA GLN A 503 7.41 -10.21 -20.22
C GLN A 503 6.48 -11.01 -19.34
N LEU A 504 5.17 -10.88 -19.57
CA LEU A 504 4.12 -11.43 -18.71
C LEU A 504 3.48 -12.64 -19.37
N LEU A 505 3.35 -13.72 -18.61
CA LEU A 505 2.57 -14.89 -18.98
C LEU A 505 1.19 -14.81 -18.30
N VAL A 506 0.14 -14.94 -19.10
CA VAL A 506 -1.27 -14.93 -18.70
C VAL A 506 -1.93 -16.24 -19.13
N PRO A 507 -3.02 -16.68 -18.47
CA PRO A 507 -3.75 -17.86 -18.90
C PRO A 507 -4.31 -17.63 -20.30
N GLN A 508 -4.30 -18.66 -21.13
CA GLN A 508 -5.07 -18.65 -22.36
C GLN A 508 -6.54 -18.68 -21.95
N SER A 509 -7.32 -17.68 -22.39
CA SER A 509 -8.76 -17.71 -22.19
C SER A 509 -9.29 -18.98 -22.86
N GLU A 510 -9.85 -19.91 -22.09
CA GLU A 510 -10.64 -21.01 -22.62
C GLU A 510 -11.97 -20.43 -23.14
N SER A 511 -11.92 -19.54 -24.15
CA SER A 511 -13.12 -19.05 -24.79
C SER A 511 -13.71 -20.19 -25.62
N TYR A 512 -14.68 -20.89 -25.03
CA TYR A 512 -15.65 -21.78 -25.67
C TYR A 512 -15.05 -22.81 -26.64
N ARG A 513 -14.65 -23.97 -26.11
CA ARG A 513 -14.75 -25.22 -26.86
C ARG A 513 -16.11 -25.87 -26.64
#